data_AF-A0A4Q6FEQ0-F1
#
_entry.id   AF-A0A4Q6FEQ0-F1
#
_cell.length_a   1.000
_cell.length_b   1.000
_cell.length_c   1.000
_cell.angle_alpha   90.00
_cell.angle_beta   90.00
_cell.angle_gamma   90.00
#
_symmetry.space_group_name_H-M   'P 1'
#
loop_
_entity.id
_entity.type
_entity.pdbx_description
1 polymer ?
#
loop_
_entity_poly.entity_id
_entity_poly.type
_entity_poly.pdbx_seq_one_letter_code
_entity_poly.pdbx_strand_id
1 'polypeptide(L)'
;MGQLIQIDKYKGEKRKAYLKRYDTQIKKFIATFLDRHLSFSYEDLSYYFIANQQQAASWDYVDFRDTLRDGFHEAFAKELRKACQTQYWYDERFITEDELVEQCVSQVILGNDRIAR
;
A
#
# COMPACT_ATOMS: atom_id res chain seq x y z
N MET A 1 7.75 33.75 14.37
CA MET A 1 7.73 32.52 13.57
C MET A 1 7.44 31.26 14.42
N GLY A 2 6.49 31.31 15.36
CA GLY A 2 6.29 30.21 16.35
C GLY A 2 4.98 29.41 16.23
N GLN A 3 4.08 29.79 15.32
CA GLN A 3 2.74 29.18 15.22
C GLN A 3 2.60 28.17 14.07
N LEU A 4 3.42 28.26 13.02
CA LEU A 4 3.34 27.35 11.86
C LEU A 4 3.73 25.92 12.22
N ILE A 5 4.81 25.74 13.00
CA ILE A 5 5.32 24.43 13.42
C ILE A 5 4.29 23.65 14.25
N GLN A 6 3.42 24.35 14.99
CA GLN A 6 2.38 23.72 15.81
C GLN A 6 1.22 23.16 14.97
N ILE A 7 0.91 23.78 13.83
CA ILE A 7 -0.19 23.32 12.95
C ILE A 7 0.18 22.03 12.24
N ASP A 8 1.41 21.91 11.72
CA ASP A 8 1.85 20.70 11.03
C ASP A 8 1.97 19.52 11.98
N LYS A 9 2.50 19.76 13.20
CA LYS A 9 2.53 18.74 14.25
C LYS A 9 1.13 18.26 14.62
N TYR A 10 0.19 19.19 14.79
CA TYR A 10 -1.21 18.86 15.11
C TYR A 10 -1.91 18.07 13.99
N LYS A 11 -1.68 18.44 12.72
CA LYS A 11 -2.17 17.70 11.56
C LYS A 11 -1.61 16.28 11.53
N GLY A 12 -0.31 16.12 11.80
CA GLY A 12 0.35 14.82 11.90
C GLY A 12 -0.24 13.95 13.02
N GLU A 13 -0.47 14.52 14.20
CA GLU A 13 -1.09 13.80 15.33
C GLU A 13 -2.53 13.37 15.03
N LYS A 14 -3.34 14.26 14.44
CA LYS A 14 -4.71 13.91 14.01
C LYS A 14 -4.72 12.80 12.97
N ARG A 15 -3.85 12.87 11.98
CA ARG A 15 -3.72 11.82 10.97
C ARG A 15 -3.32 10.50 11.60
N LYS A 16 -2.32 10.50 12.50
CA LYS A 16 -1.90 9.29 13.21
C LYS A 16 -3.02 8.70 14.05
N ALA A 17 -3.79 9.53 14.75
CA ALA A 17 -4.95 9.08 15.52
C ALA A 17 -6.05 8.50 14.61
N TYR A 18 -6.30 9.13 13.45
CA TYR A 18 -7.25 8.66 12.45
C TYR A 18 -6.87 7.28 11.90
N LEU A 19 -5.63 7.15 11.42
CA LEU A 19 -5.11 5.89 10.88
C LEU A 19 -5.12 4.79 11.93
N LYS A 20 -4.75 5.10 13.18
CA LYS A 20 -4.82 4.13 14.28
C LYS A 20 -6.25 3.70 14.60
N ARG A 21 -7.22 4.62 14.53
CA ARG A 21 -8.64 4.33 14.80
C ARG A 21 -9.23 3.35 13.78
N TYR A 22 -8.81 3.46 12.52
CA TYR A 22 -9.36 2.67 11.41
C TYR A 22 -8.38 1.63 10.85
N ASP A 23 -7.26 1.37 11.52
CA ASP A 23 -6.20 0.46 11.08
C ASP A 23 -6.74 -0.93 10.68
N THR A 24 -7.62 -1.49 11.50
CA THR A 24 -8.24 -2.80 11.23
C THR A 24 -9.11 -2.78 9.97
N GLN A 25 -9.87 -1.71 9.75
CA GLN A 25 -10.75 -1.56 8.58
C GLN A 25 -9.92 -1.38 7.31
N ILE A 26 -8.88 -0.56 7.37
CA ILE A 26 -7.95 -0.34 6.27
C ILE A 26 -7.27 -1.66 5.88
N LYS A 27 -6.70 -2.39 6.84
CA LYS A 27 -6.07 -3.70 6.59
C LYS A 27 -7.03 -4.72 5.99
N LYS A 28 -8.25 -4.83 6.53
CA LYS A 28 -9.28 -5.74 5.98
C LYS A 28 -9.67 -5.36 4.55
N PHE A 29 -9.81 -4.07 4.27
CA PHE A 29 -10.09 -3.58 2.93
C PHE A 29 -8.97 -3.94 1.96
N ILE A 30 -7.71 -3.65 2.32
CA ILE A 30 -6.54 -3.95 1.49
C ILE A 30 -6.42 -5.46 1.24
N ALA A 31 -6.54 -6.29 2.28
CA ALA A 31 -6.49 -7.75 2.13
C ALA A 31 -7.60 -8.25 1.19
N THR A 32 -8.83 -7.75 1.34
CA THR A 32 -9.97 -8.11 0.48
C THR A 32 -9.78 -7.62 -0.95
N PHE A 33 -9.21 -6.42 -1.12
CA PHE A 33 -8.92 -5.85 -2.43
C PHE A 33 -7.86 -6.69 -3.16
N LEU A 34 -6.77 -7.03 -2.49
CA LEU A 34 -5.70 -7.87 -3.03
C LEU A 34 -6.20 -9.27 -3.38
N ASP A 35 -6.98 -9.92 -2.51
CA ASP A 35 -7.54 -11.26 -2.76
C ASP A 35 -8.44 -11.30 -4.01
N ARG A 36 -9.11 -10.19 -4.33
CA ARG A 36 -9.99 -10.09 -5.51
C ARG A 36 -9.26 -9.75 -6.81
N HIS A 37 -8.15 -9.02 -6.74
CA HIS A 37 -7.51 -8.43 -7.93
C HIS A 37 -6.11 -9.01 -8.21
N LEU A 38 -5.47 -9.64 -7.23
CA LEU A 38 -4.14 -10.21 -7.36
C LEU A 38 -4.22 -11.74 -7.27
N SER A 39 -3.96 -12.42 -8.39
CA SER A 39 -3.92 -13.89 -8.45
C SER A 39 -2.52 -14.47 -8.24
N PHE A 40 -1.50 -13.61 -8.13
CA PHE A 40 -0.10 -14.01 -8.03
C PHE A 40 0.43 -13.76 -6.62
N SER A 41 1.27 -14.68 -6.14
CA SER A 41 1.97 -14.51 -4.88
C SER A 41 3.20 -13.60 -5.05
N TYR A 42 3.73 -13.11 -3.93
CA TYR A 42 5.03 -12.43 -3.93
C TYR A 42 6.15 -13.32 -4.50
N GLU A 43 6.11 -14.62 -4.23
CA GLU A 43 7.10 -15.58 -4.73
C GLU A 43 7.04 -15.65 -6.26
N ASP A 44 5.85 -15.67 -6.86
CA ASP A 44 5.69 -15.67 -8.32
C ASP A 44 6.22 -14.38 -8.96
N LEU A 45 5.89 -13.23 -8.35
CA LEU A 45 6.32 -11.91 -8.83
C LEU A 45 7.84 -11.72 -8.72
N SER A 46 8.42 -12.11 -7.59
CA SER A 46 9.87 -12.03 -7.38
C SER A 46 10.64 -12.99 -8.28
N TYR A 47 10.14 -14.21 -8.49
CA TYR A 47 10.74 -15.17 -9.42
C TYR A 47 10.72 -14.65 -10.86
N TYR A 48 9.59 -14.11 -11.31
CA TYR A 48 9.46 -13.52 -12.65
C TYR A 48 10.40 -12.31 -12.84
N PHE A 49 10.52 -11.46 -11.82
CA PHE A 49 11.42 -10.32 -11.87
C PHE A 49 12.90 -10.74 -11.97
N ILE A 50 13.32 -11.69 -11.13
CA ILE A 50 14.69 -12.24 -11.16
C ILE A 50 14.97 -12.93 -12.50
N ALA A 51 14.00 -13.68 -13.03
CA ALA A 51 14.12 -14.35 -14.32
C ALA A 51 14.28 -13.37 -15.49
N ASN A 52 13.66 -12.19 -15.42
CA ASN A 52 13.82 -11.14 -16.43
C ASN A 52 15.08 -10.28 -16.24
N GLN A 53 15.65 -10.24 -15.03
CA GLN A 53 16.86 -9.49 -14.71
C GLN A 53 18.17 -10.25 -14.98
N GLN A 54 18.17 -11.29 -15.83
CA GLN A 54 19.34 -12.17 -16.13
C GLN A 54 20.66 -11.49 -16.55
N GLN A 55 20.75 -10.15 -16.63
CA GLN A 55 21.97 -9.39 -16.91
C GLN A 55 22.43 -8.43 -15.77
N ALA A 56 21.66 -8.24 -14.69
CA ALA A 56 22.05 -7.36 -13.58
C ALA A 56 22.71 -8.16 -12.45
N ALA A 57 23.94 -7.78 -12.07
CA ALA A 57 24.82 -8.56 -11.19
C ALA A 57 24.43 -8.60 -9.69
N SER A 58 23.27 -8.06 -9.30
CA SER A 58 22.74 -8.18 -7.95
C SER A 58 21.25 -7.85 -7.97
N TRP A 59 20.42 -8.74 -7.45
CA TRP A 59 19.02 -8.46 -7.18
C TRP A 59 18.92 -7.34 -6.14
N ASP A 60 18.35 -6.19 -6.53
CA ASP A 60 18.08 -5.09 -5.61
C ASP A 60 16.61 -5.13 -5.19
N TYR A 61 16.38 -5.39 -3.90
CA TYR A 61 15.05 -5.36 -3.29
C TYR A 61 14.38 -3.98 -3.45
N VAL A 62 15.16 -2.91 -3.42
CA VAL A 62 14.64 -1.55 -3.62
C VAL A 62 14.09 -1.39 -5.04
N ASP A 63 14.84 -1.83 -6.05
CA ASP A 63 14.41 -1.78 -7.45
C ASP A 63 13.17 -2.65 -7.69
N PHE A 64 13.11 -3.85 -7.09
CA PHE A 64 11.94 -4.72 -7.18
C PHE A 64 10.70 -4.06 -6.55
N ARG A 65 10.85 -3.50 -5.35
CA ARG A 65 9.77 -2.83 -4.63
C ARG A 65 9.25 -1.62 -5.40
N ASP A 66 10.15 -0.81 -5.97
CA ASP A 66 9.77 0.37 -6.74
C ASP A 66 9.07 -0.03 -8.04
N THR A 67 9.58 -1.05 -8.74
CA THR A 67 8.90 -1.61 -9.93
C THR A 67 7.51 -2.15 -9.58
N LEU A 68 7.38 -2.86 -8.45
CA LEU A 68 6.11 -3.38 -7.99
C LEU A 68 5.14 -2.24 -7.64
N ARG A 69 5.62 -1.20 -6.96
CA ARG A 69 4.82 -0.01 -6.64
C ARG A 69 4.31 0.66 -7.90
N ASP A 70 5.18 0.89 -8.87
CA ASP A 70 4.81 1.58 -10.11
C ASP A 70 3.79 0.74 -10.89
N GLY A 71 3.98 -0.59 -10.98
CA GLY A 71 2.99 -1.50 -11.56
C GLY A 71 1.64 -1.50 -10.82
N PHE A 72 1.64 -1.44 -9.49
CA PHE A 72 0.41 -1.29 -8.69
C PHE A 72 -0.27 0.06 -8.93
N HIS A 73 0.51 1.12 -9.07
CA HIS A 73 -0.01 2.46 -9.34
C HIS A 73 -0.73 2.49 -10.68
N GLU A 74 -0.07 1.98 -11.73
CA GLU A 74 -0.62 1.92 -13.08
C GLU A 74 -1.85 1.01 -13.19
N ALA A 75 -1.80 -0.17 -12.59
CA ALA A 75 -2.85 -1.17 -12.72
C ALA A 75 -4.06 -0.89 -11.81
N PHE A 76 -3.83 -0.46 -10.57
CA PHE A 76 -4.85 -0.50 -9.51
C PHE A 76 -5.14 0.83 -8.83
N ALA A 77 -4.32 1.89 -8.95
CA ALA A 77 -4.51 3.12 -8.17
C ALA A 77 -5.92 3.74 -8.33
N LYS A 78 -6.40 3.84 -9.57
CA LYS A 78 -7.74 4.41 -9.86
C LYS A 78 -8.86 3.57 -9.29
N GLU A 79 -8.75 2.25 -9.37
CA GLU A 79 -9.77 1.33 -8.87
C GLU A 79 -9.75 1.26 -7.35
N LEU A 80 -8.57 1.16 -6.75
CA LEU A 80 -8.32 1.19 -5.32
C LEU A 80 -8.92 2.45 -4.71
N ARG A 81 -8.68 3.62 -5.30
CA ARG A 81 -9.27 4.88 -4.85
C ARG A 81 -10.78 4.89 -4.92
N LYS A 82 -11.38 4.46 -6.04
CA LYS A 82 -12.85 4.37 -6.18
C LYS A 82 -13.46 3.44 -5.14
N ALA A 83 -12.86 2.25 -4.93
CA ALA A 83 -13.32 1.28 -3.95
C ALA A 83 -13.12 1.76 -2.50
N CYS A 84 -12.10 2.59 -2.25
CA CYS A 84 -11.86 3.19 -0.95
C CYS A 84 -12.86 4.32 -0.65
N GLN A 85 -13.21 5.13 -1.65
CA GLN A 85 -14.18 6.23 -1.52
C GLN A 85 -15.59 5.79 -1.11
N THR A 86 -15.97 4.54 -1.38
CA THR A 86 -17.26 3.99 -0.93
C THR A 86 -17.26 3.55 0.53
N GLN A 87 -16.12 3.62 1.22
CA GLN A 87 -15.99 3.17 2.60
C GLN A 87 -16.30 4.30 3.57
N TYR A 88 -17.11 4.01 4.60
CA TYR A 88 -17.51 5.01 5.61
C TYR A 88 -16.34 5.59 6.42
N TRP A 89 -15.21 4.86 6.48
CA TRP A 89 -13.99 5.24 7.21
C TRP A 89 -12.97 5.94 6.30
N TYR A 90 -13.24 6.13 5.01
CA TYR A 90 -12.33 6.82 4.12
C TYR A 90 -12.48 8.33 4.25
N ASP A 91 -11.34 9.02 4.39
CA ASP A 91 -11.25 10.48 4.37
C ASP A 91 -9.99 10.87 3.61
N GLU A 92 -10.16 11.52 2.46
CA GLU A 92 -9.10 11.97 1.56
C GLU A 92 -8.12 12.96 2.21
N ARG A 93 -8.52 13.60 3.31
CA ARG A 93 -7.65 14.51 4.08
C ARG A 93 -6.58 13.76 4.87
N PHE A 94 -6.82 12.49 5.18
CA PHE A 94 -5.94 11.67 6.01
C PHE A 94 -5.29 10.52 5.24
N ILE A 95 -5.91 10.05 4.14
CA ILE A 95 -5.46 8.91 3.35
C ILE A 95 -5.25 9.35 1.90
N THR A 96 -4.01 9.22 1.42
CA THR A 96 -3.66 9.50 0.02
C THR A 96 -3.66 8.23 -0.82
N GLU A 97 -3.74 8.40 -2.15
CA GLU A 97 -3.68 7.30 -3.12
C GLU A 97 -2.35 6.54 -3.02
N ASP A 98 -1.23 7.26 -3.00
CA ASP A 98 0.11 6.68 -2.81
C ASP A 98 0.21 5.84 -1.54
N GLU A 99 -0.41 6.26 -0.44
CA GLU A 99 -0.38 5.48 0.80
C GLU A 99 -1.18 4.19 0.70
N LEU A 100 -2.31 4.21 -0.01
CA LEU A 100 -3.10 3.00 -0.23
C LEU A 100 -2.31 2.02 -1.11
N VAL A 101 -1.65 2.50 -2.15
CA VAL A 101 -0.77 1.70 -3.01
C VAL A 101 0.40 1.13 -2.20
N GLU A 102 1.08 1.96 -1.41
CA GLU A 102 2.20 1.54 -0.57
C GLU A 102 1.82 0.49 0.47
N GLN A 103 0.62 0.60 1.06
CA GLN A 103 0.12 -0.43 1.96
C GLN A 103 -0.24 -1.72 1.21
N CYS A 104 -0.75 -1.64 -0.02
CA CYS A 104 -0.99 -2.84 -0.85
C CYS A 104 0.32 -3.54 -1.17
N VAL A 105 1.33 -2.81 -1.65
CA VAL A 105 2.68 -3.33 -1.93
C VAL A 105 3.29 -3.96 -0.68
N SER A 106 3.21 -3.26 0.47
CA SER A 106 3.72 -3.77 1.73
C SER A 106 3.02 -5.06 2.15
N GLN A 107 1.69 -5.15 1.98
CA GLN A 107 0.91 -6.35 2.29
C GLN A 107 1.25 -7.52 1.35
N VAL A 108 1.59 -7.26 0.08
CA VAL A 108 2.06 -8.28 -0.85
C VAL A 108 3.45 -8.79 -0.42
N ILE A 109 4.38 -7.90 -0.13
CA ILE A 109 5.78 -8.24 0.22
C ILE A 109 5.88 -8.95 1.57
N LEU A 110 5.23 -8.43 2.61
CA LEU A 110 5.22 -9.05 3.94
C LEU A 110 4.43 -10.37 3.97
N GLY A 111 3.81 -10.72 2.84
CA GLY A 111 2.81 -11.75 2.72
C GLY A 111 1.48 -11.26 3.27
N ASN A 112 0.40 -11.78 2.68
CA ASN A 112 -0.77 -12.06 3.48
C ASN A 112 -0.30 -13.04 4.55
N ASP A 113 0.21 -12.52 5.67
CA ASP A 113 0.24 -13.23 6.94
C ASP A 113 -1.17 -13.77 7.06
N ARG A 114 -1.30 -15.06 6.73
CA ARG A 114 -2.58 -15.69 6.46
C ARG A 114 -3.40 -15.34 7.68
N ILE A 115 -4.37 -14.44 7.52
CA ILE A 115 -5.41 -14.25 8.52
C ILE A 115 -5.99 -15.65 8.61
N ALA A 116 -5.60 -16.31 9.70
CA ALA A 116 -5.84 -17.71 9.91
C ALA A 116 -7.31 -17.97 9.60
N ARG A 117 -7.55 -18.84 8.62
CA ARG A 117 -8.84 -19.52 8.55
C ARG A 117 -9.06 -20.28 9.85
#